data_AF-A0A943PAW4-F1
#
_entry.id   AF-A0A943PAW4-F1
#
_cell.length_a   1.000
_cell.length_b   1.000
_cell.length_c   1.000
_cell.angle_alpha   90.00
_cell.angle_beta   90.00
_cell.angle_gamma   90.00
#
_symmetry.space_group_name_H-M   'P 1'
#
loop_
_entity.id
_entity.type
_entity.pdbx_description
1 polymer ?
#
loop_
_entity_poly.entity_id
_entity_poly.type
_entity_poly.pdbx_seq_one_letter_code
_entity_poly.pdbx_strand_id
1 'polypeptide(L)'
;SECQNLTDREKCSICDNPKRDRETICVVETPADVIAIEKTKEYKGLYHVLHGVISPMDNIGPSDIKIKELLYRLQDESVKEVIIATNPTVEGDATAMYIAKLLKSLGVTSSRLAFGIPIGGDLEYADELTLSKAIENRRVFGD
;
A
#
# COMPACT_ATOMS: atom_id res chain seq x y z
N SER A 1 7.25 12.80 11.19
CA SER A 1 7.78 11.43 11.29
C SER A 1 8.05 10.89 9.88
N GLU A 2 9.03 10.02 9.69
CA GLU A 2 9.48 9.59 8.35
C GLU A 2 8.38 8.87 7.54
N CYS A 3 7.72 7.88 8.13
CA CYS A 3 6.68 7.07 7.48
C CYS A 3 5.24 7.54 7.73
N GLN A 4 5.07 8.67 8.43
CA GLN A 4 3.76 9.17 8.86
C GLN A 4 2.94 8.21 9.75
N ASN A 5 3.50 7.11 10.23
CA ASN A 5 2.81 6.23 11.17
C ASN A 5 2.68 6.89 12.57
N LEU A 6 1.68 6.46 13.34
CA LEU A 6 1.49 6.89 14.72
C LEU A 6 2.58 6.30 15.63
N THR A 7 3.22 7.15 16.41
CA THR A 7 4.22 6.77 17.40
C THR A 7 4.38 7.89 18.44
N ASP A 8 4.77 7.51 19.64
CA ASP A 8 5.16 8.37 20.77
C ASP A 8 6.66 8.75 20.76
N ARG A 9 7.40 8.33 19.73
CA ARG A 9 8.85 8.59 19.54
C ARG A 9 9.10 9.42 18.29
N GLU A 10 10.30 9.95 18.15
CA GLU A 10 10.70 10.70 16.94
C GLU A 10 10.64 9.84 15.67
N LYS A 11 11.08 8.58 15.77
CA LYS A 11 10.95 7.54 14.74
C LYS A 11 10.14 6.37 15.28
N CYS A 12 9.26 5.83 14.45
CA CYS A 12 8.49 4.64 14.84
C CYS A 12 9.42 3.42 14.94
N SER A 13 8.97 2.39 15.68
CA SER A 13 9.72 1.13 15.87
C SER A 13 10.17 0.47 14.58
N ILE A 14 9.41 0.64 13.51
CA ILE A 14 9.68 0.00 12.21
C ILE A 14 10.79 0.77 11.48
N CYS A 15 10.70 2.10 11.37
CA CYS A 15 11.72 2.93 10.73
C CYS A 15 13.07 2.89 11.48
N ASP A 16 13.02 2.73 12.81
CA ASP A 16 14.20 2.67 13.66
C ASP A 16 14.87 1.28 13.67
N ASN A 17 14.20 0.24 13.16
CA ASN A 17 14.73 -1.11 13.18
C ASN A 17 15.70 -1.35 12.00
N PRO A 18 17.00 -1.60 12.25
CA PRO A 18 17.99 -1.80 11.19
C PRO A 18 17.84 -3.13 10.44
N LYS A 19 17.03 -4.07 10.95
CA LYS A 19 16.77 -5.36 10.28
C LYS A 19 15.66 -5.26 9.22
N ARG A 20 15.00 -4.11 9.09
CA ARG A 20 13.97 -3.88 8.08
C ARG A 20 14.60 -3.62 6.74
N ASP A 21 13.96 -4.12 5.70
CA ASP A 21 14.33 -3.85 4.33
C ASP A 21 13.95 -2.40 3.98
N ARG A 22 14.95 -1.62 3.53
CA ARG A 22 14.78 -0.21 3.15
C ARG A 22 14.51 -0.04 1.65
N GLU A 23 14.66 -1.10 0.86
CA GLU A 23 14.44 -1.05 -0.59
C GLU A 23 12.95 -1.13 -0.95
N THR A 24 12.09 -1.52 0.00
CA THR A 24 10.66 -1.71 -0.21
C THR A 24 9.82 -0.86 0.75
N ILE A 25 8.82 -0.15 0.22
CA ILE A 25 7.85 0.63 1.01
C ILE A 25 6.43 0.15 0.72
N CYS A 26 5.70 -0.25 1.76
CA CYS A 26 4.26 -0.53 1.71
C CYS A 26 3.45 0.71 2.09
N VAL A 27 2.73 1.26 1.10
CA VAL A 27 1.87 2.42 1.26
C VAL A 27 0.48 1.97 1.67
N VAL A 28 -0.01 2.44 2.80
CA VAL A 28 -1.32 2.11 3.36
C VAL A 28 -2.15 3.36 3.64
N GLU A 29 -3.47 3.20 3.78
CA GLU A 29 -4.39 4.32 4.03
C GLU A 29 -4.27 4.82 5.47
N THR A 30 -4.23 3.90 6.44
CA THR A 30 -4.34 4.22 7.85
C THR A 30 -3.27 3.52 8.71
N PRO A 31 -3.02 4.01 9.94
CA PRO A 31 -2.14 3.32 10.89
C PRO A 31 -2.64 1.92 11.27
N ALA A 32 -3.95 1.67 11.22
CA ALA A 32 -4.53 0.38 11.53
C ALA A 32 -4.10 -0.70 10.52
N ASP A 33 -3.94 -0.31 9.25
CA ASP A 33 -3.50 -1.21 8.17
C ASP A 33 -2.05 -1.67 8.39
N VAL A 34 -1.19 -0.80 8.94
CA VAL A 34 0.17 -1.18 9.36
C VAL A 34 0.11 -2.32 10.37
N ILE A 35 -0.76 -2.19 11.38
CA ILE A 35 -0.93 -3.22 12.42
C ILE A 35 -1.47 -4.52 11.81
N ALA A 36 -2.42 -4.43 10.87
CA ALA A 36 -2.99 -5.59 10.20
C ALA A 36 -1.92 -6.37 9.41
N ILE A 37 -1.08 -5.69 8.63
CA ILE A 37 -0.02 -6.33 7.85
C ILE A 37 1.09 -6.85 8.77
N GLU A 38 1.51 -6.10 9.79
CA GLU A 38 2.57 -6.53 10.72
C GLU A 38 2.19 -7.81 11.50
N LYS A 39 0.89 -8.00 11.79
CA LYS A 39 0.39 -9.24 12.45
C LYS A 39 0.68 -10.50 11.64
N THR A 40 0.79 -10.39 10.31
CA THR A 40 1.14 -11.53 9.44
C THR A 40 2.59 -11.99 9.64
N LYS A 41 3.49 -11.08 10.05
CA LYS A 41 4.94 -11.30 10.16
C LYS A 41 5.64 -11.67 8.83
N GLU A 42 4.94 -11.58 7.71
CA GLU A 42 5.48 -11.90 6.38
C GLU A 42 6.20 -10.69 5.74
N TYR A 43 5.71 -9.48 6.01
CA TYR A 43 6.29 -8.26 5.45
C TYR A 43 7.47 -7.75 6.30
N LYS A 44 8.60 -7.47 5.65
CA LYS A 44 9.84 -7.01 6.30
C LYS A 44 10.30 -5.62 5.87
N GLY A 45 9.61 -4.99 4.93
CA GLY A 45 9.93 -3.65 4.45
C GLY A 45 9.46 -2.53 5.40
N LEU A 46 9.49 -1.30 4.89
CA LEU A 46 9.01 -0.12 5.60
C LEU A 46 7.57 0.22 5.21
N TYR A 47 6.90 1.04 6.02
CA TYR A 47 5.55 1.52 5.69
C TYR A 47 5.57 2.99 5.30
N HIS A 48 4.48 3.44 4.68
CA HIS A 48 4.10 4.84 4.59
C HIS A 48 2.58 4.97 4.75
N VAL A 49 2.12 5.83 5.66
CA VAL A 49 0.69 6.00 5.96
C VAL A 49 0.16 7.28 5.30
N LEU A 50 -0.83 7.14 4.42
CA LEU A 50 -1.41 8.26 3.67
C LEU A 50 -2.34 9.14 4.49
N HIS A 51 -2.92 8.59 5.58
CA HIS A 51 -4.00 9.21 6.37
C HIS A 51 -5.25 9.52 5.54
N GLY A 52 -5.63 8.56 4.70
CA GLY A 52 -6.83 8.64 3.87
C GLY A 52 -6.57 8.32 2.41
N VAL A 53 -7.55 8.67 1.59
CA VAL A 53 -7.60 8.43 0.14
C VAL A 53 -8.08 9.69 -0.57
N ILE A 54 -7.78 9.78 -1.86
CA ILE A 54 -8.32 10.83 -2.73
C ILE A 54 -9.82 10.57 -2.90
N SER A 55 -10.64 11.52 -2.47
CA SER A 55 -12.10 11.47 -2.56
C SER A 55 -12.64 12.79 -3.10
N PRO A 56 -12.99 12.86 -4.40
CA PRO A 56 -13.61 14.06 -4.96
C PRO A 56 -14.94 14.42 -4.28
N MET A 57 -15.70 13.43 -3.81
CA MET A 57 -16.98 13.66 -3.13
C MET A 57 -16.79 14.37 -1.78
N ASP A 58 -15.72 14.03 -1.06
CA ASP A 58 -15.40 14.65 0.23
C ASP A 58 -14.48 15.88 0.09
N ASN A 59 -14.21 16.32 -1.15
CA ASN A 59 -13.24 17.38 -1.47
C ASN A 59 -11.82 17.10 -0.94
N ILE A 60 -11.41 15.83 -0.89
CA ILE A 60 -10.07 15.40 -0.48
C ILE A 60 -9.21 15.17 -1.72
N GLY A 61 -8.22 16.04 -1.93
CA GLY A 61 -7.26 15.95 -3.02
C GLY A 61 -5.93 15.29 -2.62
N PRO A 62 -5.01 15.11 -3.58
CA PRO A 62 -3.69 14.55 -3.33
C PRO A 62 -2.84 15.32 -2.30
N SER A 63 -3.09 16.62 -2.15
CA SER A 63 -2.41 17.50 -1.20
C SER A 63 -2.89 17.32 0.24
N ASP A 64 -4.08 16.76 0.43
CA ASP A 64 -4.72 16.61 1.74
C ASP A 64 -4.31 15.30 2.44
N ILE A 65 -3.68 14.40 1.67
CA ILE A 65 -3.10 13.15 2.15
C ILE A 65 -1.57 13.17 2.01
N LYS A 66 -0.89 12.20 2.63
CA LYS A 66 0.57 12.20 2.79
C LYS A 66 1.39 11.77 1.58
N ILE A 67 0.87 11.97 0.36
CA ILE A 67 1.60 11.63 -0.87
C ILE A 67 2.86 12.48 -1.04
N LYS A 68 2.84 13.76 -0.66
CA LYS A 68 4.02 14.64 -0.80
C LYS A 68 5.20 14.12 0.02
N GLU A 69 4.94 13.69 1.24
CA GLU A 69 5.94 13.11 2.13
C GLU A 69 6.44 11.76 1.62
N LEU A 70 5.59 10.94 0.98
CA LEU A 70 6.03 9.74 0.27
C LEU A 70 7.03 10.10 -0.84
N LEU A 71 6.70 11.06 -1.71
CA LEU A 71 7.58 11.45 -2.81
C LEU A 71 8.93 11.97 -2.32
N TYR A 72 8.95 12.72 -1.22
CA TYR A 72 10.19 13.19 -0.59
C TYR A 72 11.08 12.03 -0.15
N ARG A 73 10.50 10.96 0.41
CA ARG A 73 11.26 9.76 0.80
C ARG A 73 11.87 9.02 -0.39
N LEU A 74 11.21 9.06 -1.54
CA LEU A 74 11.64 8.38 -2.77
C LEU A 74 12.71 9.13 -3.56
N GLN A 75 13.11 10.33 -3.10
CA GLN A 75 14.24 11.06 -3.69
C GLN A 75 15.59 10.41 -3.34
N ASP A 76 15.63 9.65 -2.24
CA ASP A 76 16.76 8.80 -1.90
C ASP A 76 16.64 7.51 -2.74
N GLU A 77 17.53 7.30 -3.71
CA GLU A 77 17.52 6.20 -4.70
C GLU A 77 17.64 4.78 -4.08
N SER A 78 17.57 4.67 -2.75
CA SER A 78 17.58 3.41 -2.03
C SER A 78 16.28 2.59 -2.18
N VAL A 79 15.15 3.21 -2.52
CA VAL A 79 13.86 2.52 -2.66
C VAL A 79 13.67 2.01 -4.10
N LYS A 80 13.51 0.69 -4.25
CA LYS A 80 13.32 0.02 -5.54
C LYS A 80 11.86 -0.29 -5.85
N GLU A 81 11.07 -0.57 -4.80
CA GLU A 81 9.68 -0.95 -4.93
C GLU A 81 8.78 -0.22 -3.93
N VAL A 82 7.61 0.18 -4.42
CA VAL A 82 6.49 0.65 -3.61
C VAL A 82 5.30 -0.27 -3.81
N ILE A 83 4.91 -0.96 -2.74
CA ILE A 83 3.70 -1.79 -2.69
C ILE A 83 2.54 -0.88 -2.29
N ILE A 84 1.52 -0.79 -3.16
CA ILE A 84 0.34 0.02 -2.91
C ILE A 84 -0.74 -0.87 -2.28
N ALA A 85 -0.92 -0.70 -0.97
CA ALA A 85 -1.85 -1.43 -0.12
C ALA A 85 -3.03 -0.54 0.32
N THR A 86 -3.59 0.22 -0.62
CA THR A 86 -4.89 0.88 -0.43
C THR A 86 -6.02 -0.13 -0.57
N ASN A 87 -7.13 0.13 0.09
CA ASN A 87 -8.33 -0.70 0.09
C ASN A 87 -8.91 -0.84 -1.32
N PRO A 88 -9.60 -1.95 -1.61
CA PRO A 88 -10.21 -2.24 -2.90
C PRO A 88 -11.54 -1.47 -3.10
N THR A 89 -11.53 -0.16 -2.83
CA THR A 89 -12.66 0.75 -3.06
C THR A 89 -12.39 1.64 -4.28
N VAL A 90 -13.41 2.36 -4.76
CA VAL A 90 -13.27 3.29 -5.89
C VAL A 90 -12.21 4.36 -5.58
N GLU A 91 -12.24 4.93 -4.38
CA GLU A 91 -11.30 5.93 -3.90
C GLU A 91 -9.90 5.34 -3.68
N GLY A 92 -9.83 4.12 -3.14
CA GLY A 92 -8.57 3.40 -2.93
C GLY A 92 -7.88 3.04 -4.24
N ASP A 93 -8.63 2.63 -5.27
CA ASP A 93 -8.14 2.38 -6.63
C ASP A 93 -7.71 3.68 -7.33
N ALA A 94 -8.50 4.75 -7.22
CA ALA A 94 -8.13 6.06 -7.76
C ALA A 94 -6.82 6.57 -7.16
N THR A 95 -6.68 6.46 -5.83
CA THR A 95 -5.46 6.82 -5.10
C THR A 95 -4.28 5.98 -5.54
N ALA A 96 -4.47 4.67 -5.71
CA ALA A 96 -3.43 3.77 -6.17
C ALA A 96 -2.94 4.08 -7.59
N MET A 97 -3.86 4.29 -8.52
CA MET A 97 -3.53 4.65 -9.90
C MET A 97 -2.79 5.98 -9.95
N TYR A 98 -3.18 6.94 -9.09
CA TYR A 98 -2.50 8.22 -8.99
C TYR A 98 -1.05 8.05 -8.51
N ILE A 99 -0.84 7.31 -7.42
CA ILE A 99 0.51 7.03 -6.89
C ILE A 99 1.35 6.27 -7.92
N ALA A 100 0.81 5.23 -8.56
CA ALA A 100 1.52 4.44 -9.57
C ALA A 100 2.00 5.30 -10.75
N LYS A 101 1.21 6.29 -11.19
CA LYS A 101 1.62 7.23 -12.25
C LYS A 101 2.82 8.09 -11.81
N LEU A 102 2.84 8.56 -10.57
CA LEU A 102 3.94 9.34 -10.03
C LEU A 102 5.22 8.50 -9.90
N LEU A 103 5.09 7.27 -9.37
CA LEU A 103 6.21 6.34 -9.23
C LEU A 103 6.84 5.98 -10.57
N LYS A 104 6.01 5.78 -11.61
CA LYS A 104 6.48 5.52 -12.96
C LYS A 104 7.39 6.62 -13.50
N SER A 105 7.06 7.89 -13.22
CA SER A 105 7.90 9.04 -13.61
C SER A 105 9.23 9.10 -12.84
N LEU A 106 9.31 8.48 -11.66
CA LEU A 106 10.52 8.40 -10.84
C LEU A 106 11.35 7.13 -11.11
N GLY A 107 10.88 6.22 -11.97
CA GLY A 107 11.57 4.96 -12.24
C GLY A 107 11.48 3.94 -11.09
N VAL A 108 10.59 4.15 -10.12
CA VAL A 108 10.37 3.23 -8.99
C VAL A 108 9.33 2.19 -9.39
N THR A 109 9.60 0.92 -9.08
CA THR A 109 8.65 -0.17 -9.36
C THR A 109 7.43 -0.04 -8.45
N SER A 110 6.24 -0.04 -9.02
CA SER A 110 4.99 -0.07 -8.24
C SER A 110 4.34 -1.45 -8.35
N SER A 111 3.99 -2.04 -7.21
CA SER A 111 3.16 -3.25 -7.13
C SER A 111 1.87 -2.95 -6.35
N ARG A 112 0.87 -3.82 -6.47
CA ARG A 112 -0.43 -3.68 -5.80
C ARG A 112 -0.74 -4.99 -5.08
N LEU A 113 -1.39 -4.91 -3.92
CA LEU A 113 -1.87 -6.11 -3.24
C LEU A 113 -2.80 -6.92 -4.15
N ALA A 114 -2.71 -8.23 -4.04
CA ALA A 114 -3.54 -9.11 -4.86
C ALA A 114 -5.01 -8.96 -4.49
N PHE A 115 -5.86 -8.92 -5.52
CA PHE A 115 -7.30 -9.05 -5.37
C PHE A 115 -7.69 -10.51 -5.48
N GLY A 116 -8.55 -10.99 -4.60
CA GLY A 116 -8.98 -12.37 -4.67
C GLY A 116 -9.88 -12.80 -3.54
N ILE A 117 -10.08 -14.11 -3.50
CA ILE A 117 -11.00 -14.79 -2.61
C ILE A 117 -10.27 -15.08 -1.30
N PRO A 118 -10.88 -14.80 -0.12
CA PRO A 118 -10.26 -15.08 1.15
C PRO A 118 -9.99 -16.58 1.32
N ILE A 119 -8.86 -16.93 1.93
CA ILE A 119 -8.54 -18.32 2.26
C ILE A 119 -9.62 -18.87 3.20
N GLY A 120 -10.19 -20.03 2.86
CA GLY A 120 -11.24 -20.68 3.62
C GLY A 120 -12.66 -20.17 3.32
N GLY A 121 -12.83 -19.27 2.35
CA GLY A 121 -14.15 -18.92 1.80
C GLY A 121 -14.55 -19.86 0.65
N ASP A 122 -15.85 -20.11 0.50
CA ASP A 122 -16.38 -20.86 -0.64
C ASP A 122 -16.69 -19.94 -1.82
N LEU A 123 -16.42 -20.41 -3.04
CA LEU A 123 -16.65 -19.65 -4.28
C LEU A 123 -18.12 -19.24 -4.45
N GLU A 124 -19.05 -20.06 -3.98
CA GLU A 124 -20.50 -19.82 -4.08
C GLU A 124 -20.99 -18.62 -3.27
N TYR A 125 -20.21 -18.18 -2.26
CA TYR A 125 -20.53 -17.04 -1.42
C TYR A 125 -19.72 -15.78 -1.74
N ALA A 126 -18.80 -15.86 -2.71
CA ALA A 126 -18.05 -14.70 -3.18
C ALA A 126 -18.91 -13.84 -4.12
N ASP A 127 -18.78 -12.51 -4.02
CA ASP A 127 -19.47 -11.60 -4.92
C ASP A 127 -18.87 -11.65 -6.34
N GLU A 128 -19.69 -11.28 -7.33
CA GLU A 128 -19.32 -11.33 -8.75
C GLU A 128 -18.07 -10.50 -9.08
N LEU A 129 -17.88 -9.36 -8.42
CA LEU A 129 -16.74 -8.49 -8.67
C LEU A 129 -15.44 -9.13 -8.15
N THR A 130 -15.47 -9.71 -6.94
CA THR A 130 -14.35 -10.47 -6.38
C THR A 130 -13.99 -11.65 -7.27
N LEU A 131 -14.98 -12.43 -7.74
CA LEU A 131 -14.75 -13.57 -8.64
C LEU A 131 -14.14 -13.12 -9.98
N SER A 132 -14.68 -12.06 -10.57
CA SER A 132 -14.15 -11.47 -11.80
C SER A 132 -12.68 -11.06 -11.63
N LYS A 133 -12.35 -10.32 -10.57
CA LYS A 133 -10.98 -9.89 -10.26
C LYS A 133 -10.05 -11.05 -9.98
N ALA A 134 -10.52 -12.10 -9.30
CA ALA A 134 -9.72 -13.30 -9.04
C ALA A 134 -9.36 -14.04 -10.33
N ILE A 135 -10.28 -14.13 -11.30
CA ILE A 135 -10.03 -14.76 -12.61
C ILE A 135 -9.04 -13.93 -13.45
N GLU A 136 -9.20 -12.60 -13.47
CA GLU A 136 -8.28 -11.68 -14.16
C GLU A 136 -6.85 -11.81 -13.64
N ASN A 137 -6.69 -11.90 -12.31
CA ASN A 137 -5.40 -11.95 -11.62
C ASN A 137 -4.92 -13.37 -11.29
N ARG A 138 -5.46 -14.39 -11.98
CA ARG A 138 -5.06 -15.79 -11.75
C ARG A 138 -3.57 -15.95 -11.98
N ARG A 139 -2.92 -16.72 -11.11
CA ARG A 139 -1.50 -17.09 -11.25
C ARG A 139 -1.39 -18.47 -11.89
N VAL A 140 -0.36 -18.68 -12.68
CA VAL A 140 0.00 -20.02 -13.15
C VAL A 140 0.44 -20.83 -11.92
N PHE A 141 -0.02 -22.07 -11.82
CA PHE A 141 0.28 -22.97 -10.72
C PHE A 141 0.97 -24.22 -11.27
N GLY A 142 2.10 -24.61 -10.68
CA GLY A 142 2.83 -25.83 -11.06
C GLY A 142 4.10 -25.63 -11.89
N ASP A 143 4.64 -24.40 -11.95
CA ASP A 143 5.98 -24.10 -12.47
C ASP A 143 6.98 -23.84 -11.33
#